data_AF-A0A1V5V3R9-F1
#
_entry.id   AF-A0A1V5V3R9-F1
#
_cell.length_a   1.000
_cell.length_b   1.000
_cell.length_c   1.000
_cell.angle_alpha   90.00
_cell.angle_beta   90.00
_cell.angle_gamma   90.00
#
_symmetry.space_group_name_H-M   'P 1'
#
loop_
_entity.id
_entity.type
_entity.pdbx_description
1 polymer ?
#
loop_
_entity_poly.entity_id
_entity_poly.type
_entity_poly.pdbx_seq_one_letter_code
_entity_poly.pdbx_strand_id
1 'polypeptide(L)'
;MNNVSIEEIARALRKEMSVITSREISKIDPEASLASNGINSMGFIELLLSVERLWDVKLVEAGLSMADVRTVNALAGRIRQEMDK
;
A
#
# COMPACT_ATOMS: atom_id res chain seq x y z
N MET A 1 -9.12 -11.73 -15.33
CA MET A 1 -8.24 -10.57 -15.11
C MET A 1 -8.86 -9.77 -13.98
N ASN A 2 -8.13 -9.62 -12.88
CA ASN A 2 -8.62 -8.92 -11.70
C ASN A 2 -8.74 -7.42 -12.02
N ASN A 3 -9.94 -6.96 -12.39
CA ASN A 3 -10.26 -5.54 -12.59
C ASN A 3 -10.36 -4.82 -11.24
N VAL A 4 -9.28 -4.88 -10.44
CA VAL A 4 -9.23 -4.17 -9.16
C VAL A 4 -8.85 -2.73 -9.44
N SER A 5 -9.69 -1.78 -9.03
CA SER A 5 -9.44 -0.35 -9.25
C SER A 5 -8.37 0.19 -8.29
N ILE A 6 -7.80 1.37 -8.60
CA ILE A 6 -6.84 2.04 -7.69
C ILE A 6 -7.52 2.34 -6.35
N GLU A 7 -8.79 2.71 -6.34
CA GLU A 7 -9.57 2.96 -5.13
C GLU A 7 -9.76 1.69 -4.29
N GLU A 8 -9.93 0.53 -4.93
CA GLU A 8 -10.01 -0.75 -4.24
C GLU A 8 -8.68 -1.15 -3.61
N ILE A 9 -7.57 -0.97 -4.33
CA ILE A 9 -6.22 -1.20 -3.79
C ILE A 9 -5.98 -0.25 -2.62
N ALA A 10 -6.27 1.04 -2.76
CA ALA A 10 -6.10 2.01 -1.68
C ALA A 10 -6.96 1.66 -0.45
N ARG A 11 -8.20 1.21 -0.62
CA ARG A 11 -9.04 0.72 0.49
C ARG A 11 -8.43 -0.48 1.19
N ALA A 12 -7.90 -1.44 0.44
CA ALA A 12 -7.24 -2.61 1.00
C ALA A 12 -5.95 -2.23 1.74
N LEU A 13 -5.10 -1.37 1.16
CA LEU A 13 -3.90 -0.86 1.81
C LEU A 13 -4.24 -0.14 3.13
N ARG A 14 -5.27 0.71 3.16
CA ARG A 14 -5.72 1.37 4.39
C ARG A 14 -6.14 0.36 5.47
N LYS A 15 -6.78 -0.74 5.07
CA LYS A 15 -7.15 -1.82 5.99
C LYS A 15 -5.91 -2.52 6.54
N GLU A 16 -4.94 -2.87 5.69
CA GLU A 16 -3.68 -3.49 6.15
C GLU A 16 -2.90 -2.54 7.08
N MET A 17 -2.79 -1.25 6.71
CA MET A 17 -2.16 -0.23 7.55
C MET A 17 -2.88 -0.06 8.89
N SER A 18 -4.21 -0.19 8.94
CA SER A 18 -4.98 -0.13 10.18
C SER A 18 -4.60 -1.27 11.15
N VAL A 19 -4.35 -2.47 10.61
CA VAL A 19 -3.88 -3.64 11.37
C VAL A 19 -2.44 -3.43 11.85
N ILE A 20 -1.54 -3.07 10.94
CA ILE A 20 -0.10 -2.86 11.24
C ILE A 20 0.09 -1.78 12.30
N THR A 21 -0.66 -0.68 12.21
CA THR A 21 -0.53 0.46 13.14
C THR A 21 -1.42 0.33 14.37
N SER A 22 -2.28 -0.68 14.46
CA SER A 22 -3.33 -0.81 15.49
C SER A 22 -4.19 0.46 15.62
N ARG A 23 -4.49 1.11 14.50
CA ARG A 23 -5.33 2.33 14.43
C ARG A 23 -6.63 2.04 13.70
N GLU A 24 -7.66 2.83 13.97
CA GLU A 24 -8.90 2.76 13.19
C GLU A 24 -8.64 3.14 11.73
N ILE A 25 -9.27 2.42 10.80
CA ILE A 25 -9.18 2.70 9.35
C ILE A 25 -9.64 4.12 8.99
N SER A 26 -10.59 4.68 9.75
CA SER A 26 -11.09 6.05 9.61
C SER A 26 -10.00 7.11 9.84
N LYS A 27 -8.93 6.75 10.57
CA LYS A 27 -7.79 7.61 10.91
C LYS A 27 -6.60 7.45 9.97
N ILE A 28 -6.69 6.54 8.99
CA ILE A 28 -5.70 6.39 7.93
C ILE A 28 -6.09 7.30 6.77
N ASP A 29 -5.32 8.36 6.55
CA ASP A 29 -5.52 9.32 5.47
C ASP A 29 -4.79 8.85 4.21
N PRO A 30 -5.49 8.60 3.08
CA PRO A 30 -4.87 8.10 1.86
C PRO A 30 -3.91 9.10 1.18
N GLU A 31 -4.05 10.40 1.45
CA GLU A 31 -3.21 11.47 0.90
C GLU A 31 -2.04 11.83 1.82
N ALA A 32 -2.08 11.40 3.07
CA ALA A 32 -0.97 11.56 4.00
C ALA A 32 0.14 10.54 3.70
N SER A 33 1.35 10.85 4.17
CA SER A 33 2.47 9.94 4.02
C SER A 33 2.28 8.64 4.80
N LEU A 34 2.92 7.55 4.35
CA LEU A 34 2.90 6.28 5.08
C LEU A 34 3.40 6.48 6.53
N ALA A 35 4.48 7.24 6.69
CA ALA A 35 5.03 7.60 8.01
C ALA A 35 4.05 8.42 8.87
N SER A 36 3.36 9.40 8.28
CA SER A 36 2.32 10.19 8.96
C SER A 36 1.12 9.32 9.38
N ASN A 37 0.85 8.25 8.65
CA ASN A 37 -0.13 7.23 9.02
C ASN A 37 0.38 6.24 10.08
N GLY A 38 1.63 6.37 10.53
CA GLY A 38 2.23 5.57 11.60
C GLY A 38 3.02 4.36 11.11
N ILE A 39 3.23 4.23 9.80
CA ILE A 39 4.07 3.16 9.26
C ILE A 39 5.54 3.48 9.53
N ASN A 40 6.20 2.62 10.29
CA ASN A 40 7.64 2.64 10.51
C ASN A 40 8.35 1.67 9.55
N SER A 41 9.67 1.52 9.68
CA SER A 41 10.45 0.63 8.79
C SER A 41 9.97 -0.82 8.80
N MET A 42 9.58 -1.37 9.96
CA MET A 42 9.09 -2.75 10.06
C MET A 42 7.68 -2.87 9.47
N GLY A 43 6.78 -1.95 9.83
CA GLY A 43 5.44 -1.89 9.29
C GLY A 43 5.41 -1.67 7.78
N PHE A 44 6.44 -1.02 7.22
CA PHE A 44 6.58 -0.89 5.77
C PHE A 44 6.88 -2.25 5.13
N ILE A 45 7.79 -3.05 5.70
CA ILE A 45 8.07 -4.41 5.21
C ILE A 45 6.82 -5.29 5.31
N GLU A 46 6.09 -5.23 6.42
CA GLU A 46 4.82 -5.96 6.59
C GLU A 46 3.79 -5.54 5.53
N LEU A 47 3.69 -4.24 5.23
CA LEU A 47 2.81 -3.73 4.18
C LEU A 47 3.18 -4.28 2.80
N LEU A 48 4.48 -4.34 2.47
CA LEU A 48 4.94 -4.92 1.20
C LEU A 48 4.61 -6.42 1.10
N LEU A 49 4.78 -7.17 2.20
CA LEU A 49 4.41 -8.59 2.25
C LEU A 49 2.89 -8.80 2.09
N SER A 50 2.08 -7.90 2.68
CA SER A 50 0.63 -7.93 2.47
C SER A 50 0.26 -7.66 1.01
N VAL A 51 0.97 -6.80 0.30
CA VAL A 51 0.75 -6.56 -1.14
C VAL A 51 1.02 -7.82 -1.96
N GLU A 52 2.16 -8.48 -1.72
CA GLU A 52 2.50 -9.75 -2.39
C GLU A 52 1.43 -10.82 -2.12
N ARG A 53 0.99 -10.95 -0.85
CA ARG A 53 -0.07 -11.90 -0.48
C ARG A 53 -1.43 -11.62 -1.15
N LEU A 54 -1.79 -10.35 -1.32
CA LEU A 54 -3.12 -9.96 -1.83
C LEU A 54 -3.20 -9.97 -3.35
N TRP A 55 -2.12 -9.63 -4.04
CA TRP A 55 -2.14 -9.38 -5.48
C TRP A 55 -1.01 -10.07 -6.26
N ASP A 56 -0.16 -10.87 -5.60
CA ASP A 56 1.03 -11.51 -6.18
C ASP A 56 2.03 -10.49 -6.79
N VAL A 57 2.00 -9.26 -6.28
CA VAL A 57 2.88 -8.17 -6.72
C VAL A 57 4.09 -8.06 -5.80
N LYS A 58 5.28 -8.34 -6.35
CA LYS A 58 6.55 -8.26 -5.64
C LYS A 58 7.17 -6.87 -5.75
N LEU A 59 6.66 -5.93 -4.96
CA LEU A 59 7.12 -4.53 -4.99
C LEU A 59 8.62 -4.36 -4.66
N VAL A 60 9.19 -5.27 -3.86
CA VAL A 60 10.63 -5.25 -3.53
C VAL A 60 11.47 -5.51 -4.79
N GLU A 61 11.03 -6.43 -5.65
CA GLU A 61 11.71 -6.77 -6.91
C GLU A 61 11.42 -5.74 -8.01
N ALA A 62 10.21 -5.20 -8.03
CA ALA A 62 9.77 -4.20 -9.02
C ALA A 62 10.50 -2.85 -8.90
N GLY A 63 11.14 -2.59 -7.75
CA GLY A 63 11.73 -1.30 -7.43
C GLY A 63 10.67 -0.26 -7.09
N LEU A 64 10.88 0.43 -5.97
CA LEU A 64 10.04 1.53 -5.51
C LEU A 64 10.85 2.82 -5.51
N SER A 65 10.32 3.84 -6.18
CA SER A 65 10.83 5.20 -6.04
C SER A 65 10.22 5.85 -4.78
N MET A 66 10.83 6.93 -4.32
CA MET A 66 10.27 7.75 -3.23
C MET A 66 8.89 8.32 -3.57
N ALA A 67 8.58 8.52 -4.86
CA ALA A 67 7.27 9.00 -5.29
C ALA A 67 6.18 7.94 -5.09
N ASP A 68 6.51 6.67 -5.34
CA ASP A 68 5.57 5.54 -5.22
C ASP A 68 5.14 5.28 -3.77
N VAL A 69 6.02 5.56 -2.81
CA VAL A 69 5.75 5.34 -1.37
C VAL A 69 5.36 6.61 -0.63
N ARG A 70 5.12 7.71 -1.37
CA ARG A 70 4.84 9.02 -0.78
C ARG A 70 3.51 9.03 -0.04
N THR A 71 2.47 8.39 -0.57
CA THR A 71 1.11 8.33 -0.01
C THR A 71 0.50 6.95 -0.26
N VAL A 72 -0.62 6.65 0.38
CA VAL A 72 -1.33 5.38 0.15
C VAL A 72 -1.82 5.30 -1.30
N ASN A 73 -2.32 6.40 -1.85
CA ASN A 73 -2.80 6.46 -3.23
C ASN A 73 -1.67 6.33 -4.26
N ALA A 74 -0.49 6.89 -3.99
CA ALA A 74 0.68 6.68 -4.85
C ALA A 74 1.08 5.19 -4.88
N LEU A 75 1.09 4.54 -3.72
CA LEU A 75 1.42 3.12 -3.62
C LEU A 75 0.37 2.26 -4.34
N ALA A 76 -0.91 2.60 -4.20
CA ALA A 76 -2.00 1.93 -4.91
C ALA A 76 -1.85 2.03 -6.44
N GLY A 77 -1.49 3.21 -6.95
CA GLY A 77 -1.21 3.41 -8.36
C GLY A 77 -0.03 2.56 -8.84
N ARG A 78 1.05 2.49 -8.05
CA ARG A 78 2.21 1.66 -8.35
C ARG A 78 1.86 0.17 -8.41
N ILE A 79 1.09 -0.33 -7.45
CA ILE A 79 0.62 -1.73 -7.44
C ILE A 79 -0.22 -2.01 -8.68
N ARG A 80 -1.17 -1.13 -9.03
CA ARG A 80 -2.00 -1.31 -10.22
C ARG A 80 -1.16 -1.41 -11.49
N GLN A 81 -0.14 -0.58 -11.63
CA GLN A 81 0.80 -0.63 -12.76
C GLN A 81 1.55 -1.96 -12.84
N GLU A 82 1.95 -2.54 -11.70
CA GLU A 82 2.63 -3.84 -11.67
C GLU A 82 1.67 -5.01 -11.94
N MET A 83 0.38 -4.89 -11.59
CA MET A 83 -0.62 -5.93 -11.89
C MET A 83 -0.95 -6.04 -13.38
N ASP A 84 -0.68 -5.00 -14.18
CA ASP A 84 -0.94 -4.98 -15.63
C ASP A 84 0.27 -5.48 -16.46
N LYS A 85 1.37 -5.87 -15.80
CA LYS A 85 2.56 -6.46 -16.43
C LYS A 85 2.49 -7.98 -16.47
#